data_AF-A0A2X3CH93-F1
#
_entry.id   AF-A0A2X3CH93-F1
#
_cell.length_a   1.000
_cell.length_b   1.000
_cell.length_c   1.000
_cell.angle_alpha   90.00
_cell.angle_beta   90.00
_cell.angle_gamma   90.00
#
_symmetry.space_group_name_H-M   'P 1'
#
loop_
_entity.id
_entity.type
_entity.pdbx_description
1 polymer ?
#
loop_
_entity_poly.entity_id
_entity_poly.type
_entity_poly.pdbx_seq_one_letter_code
_entity_poly.pdbx_strand_id
1 'polypeptide(L)'
;MEIDQIDQQRWISPGPHSLSAAIATRRDFSTTRLNVQTYYMATEFVKRGMGCSITDIFSAQHNLAPEMIHPITPPMAINLCLLRRADVSLSPMAQKFVDFLCQRLRQQLKEINLRLYPDHKKSIAPLG
;
A
#
# COMPACT_ATOMS: atom_id res chain seq x y z
N MET A 1 10.01 -8.58 5.55
CA MET A 1 11.01 -7.67 6.18
C MET A 1 10.37 -7.09 7.41
N GLU A 2 11.00 -7.24 8.58
CA GLU A 2 10.49 -6.60 9.81
C GLU A 2 10.60 -5.08 9.69
N ILE A 3 9.61 -4.34 10.18
CA ILE A 3 9.63 -2.87 10.11
C ILE A 3 10.85 -2.27 10.81
N ASP A 4 11.37 -2.93 11.85
CA ASP A 4 12.54 -2.51 12.62
C ASP A 4 13.85 -2.66 11.85
N GLN A 5 13.88 -3.48 10.80
CA GLN A 5 15.04 -3.67 9.93
C GLN A 5 15.17 -2.60 8.85
N ILE A 6 14.17 -1.73 8.70
CA ILE A 6 14.22 -0.62 7.75
C ILE A 6 15.30 0.37 8.21
N ASP A 7 16.26 0.65 7.32
CA ASP A 7 17.31 1.63 7.55
C ASP A 7 16.72 3.05 7.64
N GLN A 8 16.77 3.59 8.85
CA GLN A 8 16.20 4.90 9.17
C GLN A 8 16.94 6.06 8.48
N GLN A 9 18.23 5.89 8.16
CA GLN A 9 19.01 6.92 7.45
C GLN A 9 18.62 7.03 5.97
N ARG A 10 17.93 6.00 5.46
CA ARG A 10 17.43 5.91 4.09
C ARG A 10 15.91 6.05 4.01
N TRP A 11 15.24 6.34 5.12
CA TRP A 11 13.79 6.43 5.17
C TRP A 11 13.25 7.62 4.36
N ILE A 12 12.33 7.33 3.45
CA ILE A 12 11.53 8.30 2.70
C ILE A 12 10.11 8.22 3.25
N SER A 13 9.64 9.30 3.87
CA SER A 13 8.28 9.36 4.39
C SER A 13 7.28 9.55 3.24
N PRO A 14 6.28 8.66 3.08
CA PRO A 14 5.35 8.66 1.95
C PRO A 14 4.29 9.78 1.99
N GLY A 15 4.34 10.67 3.00
CA GLY A 15 3.44 11.82 3.17
C GLY A 15 2.34 11.60 4.23
N PRO A 16 1.61 12.65 4.63
CA PRO A 16 0.73 12.63 5.79
C PRO A 16 -0.65 12.00 5.52
N HIS A 17 -0.68 10.71 5.17
CA HIS A 17 -1.89 9.97 4.79
C HIS A 17 -2.18 8.81 5.75
N SER A 18 -3.32 8.12 5.56
CA SER A 18 -3.74 6.97 6.40
C SER A 18 -2.67 5.89 6.57
N LEU A 19 -1.81 5.69 5.57
CA LEU A 19 -0.69 4.76 5.66
C LEU A 19 0.38 5.22 6.65
N SER A 20 0.70 6.52 6.70
CA SER A 20 1.67 7.07 7.65
C SER A 20 1.19 6.98 9.08
N ALA A 21 -0.12 7.14 9.32
CA ALA A 21 -0.71 6.85 10.63
C ALA A 21 -0.56 5.37 11.00
N ALA A 22 -0.80 4.45 10.07
CA ALA A 22 -0.61 3.01 10.30
C ALA A 22 0.88 2.65 10.52
N ILE A 23 1.82 3.30 9.82
CA ILE A 23 3.25 3.14 10.05
C ILE A 23 3.64 3.61 11.45
N ALA A 24 3.18 4.79 11.85
CA ALA A 24 3.49 5.39 13.15
C ALA A 24 2.99 4.55 14.34
N THR A 25 1.93 3.76 14.17
CA THR A 25 1.47 2.81 15.22
C THR A 25 2.42 1.64 15.44
N ARG A 26 3.38 1.40 14.53
CA ARG A 26 4.30 0.26 14.57
C ARG A 26 5.74 0.67 14.80
N ARG A 27 6.17 1.77 14.19
CA ARG A 27 7.52 2.30 14.37
C ARG A 27 7.53 3.80 14.13
N ASP A 28 8.18 4.52 15.04
CA ASP A 28 8.54 5.92 14.82
C ASP A 28 9.86 6.01 14.04
N PHE A 29 9.84 6.75 12.93
CA PHE A 29 11.01 7.04 12.11
C PHE A 29 11.51 8.44 12.46
N SER A 30 12.26 8.56 13.56
CA SER A 30 12.71 9.85 14.12
C SER A 30 13.62 10.65 13.19
N THR A 31 14.25 9.99 12.20
CA THR A 31 14.98 10.64 11.11
C THR A 31 14.31 10.29 9.78
N THR A 32 14.01 11.31 9.01
CA THR A 32 13.49 11.15 7.65
C THR A 32 14.43 11.83 6.67
N ARG A 33 14.92 11.08 5.68
CA ARG A 33 15.82 11.60 4.63
C ARG A 33 15.07 12.53 3.68
N LEU A 34 13.86 12.14 3.28
CA LEU A 34 12.99 12.90 2.39
C LEU A 34 11.54 12.77 2.81
N ASN A 35 10.82 13.89 2.85
CA ASN A 35 9.37 13.92 2.98
C ASN A 35 8.75 14.16 1.62
N VAL A 36 7.89 13.25 1.16
CA VAL A 36 7.13 13.43 -0.08
C VAL A 36 5.64 13.58 0.19
N GLN A 37 4.87 13.95 -0.83
CA GLN A 37 3.42 14.20 -0.70
C GLN A 37 2.55 13.05 -1.23
N THR A 38 3.12 12.16 -2.04
CA THR A 38 2.39 11.03 -2.65
C THR A 38 3.22 9.76 -2.66
N TYR A 39 2.53 8.62 -2.65
CA TYR A 39 3.13 7.29 -2.82
C TYR A 39 3.90 7.17 -4.14
N TYR A 40 3.38 7.77 -5.21
CA TYR A 40 4.07 7.84 -6.49
C TYR A 40 5.45 8.50 -6.37
N MET A 41 5.54 9.67 -5.72
CA MET A 41 6.83 10.34 -5.51
C MET A 41 7.78 9.47 -4.70
N ALA A 42 7.30 8.80 -3.65
CA ALA A 42 8.12 7.90 -2.86
C ALA A 42 8.72 6.79 -3.75
N THR A 43 7.88 6.15 -4.58
CA THR A 43 8.35 5.10 -5.50
C THR A 43 9.37 5.61 -6.52
N GLU A 44 9.22 6.83 -7.03
CA GLU A 44 10.19 7.40 -7.98
C GLU A 44 11.57 7.66 -7.34
N PHE A 45 11.62 8.08 -6.08
CA PHE A 45 12.89 8.22 -5.36
C PHE A 45 13.51 6.87 -5.00
N VAL A 46 12.70 5.90 -4.56
CA VAL A 46 13.15 4.52 -4.31
C VAL A 46 13.74 3.89 -5.57
N LYS A 47 13.08 4.08 -6.72
CA LYS A 47 13.55 3.60 -8.04
C LYS A 47 14.95 4.09 -8.40
N ARG A 48 15.33 5.27 -7.91
CA ARG A 48 16.66 5.90 -8.12
C ARG A 48 17.67 5.57 -7.02
N GLY A 49 17.34 4.68 -6.10
CA GLY A 49 18.23 4.26 -5.01
C GLY A 49 18.35 5.27 -3.85
N MET A 50 17.55 6.33 -3.86
CA MET A 50 17.65 7.43 -2.88
C MET A 50 17.27 7.02 -1.46
N GLY A 51 16.59 5.89 -1.29
CA GLY A 51 16.15 5.41 0.00
C GLY A 51 15.16 4.25 -0.09
N CYS A 52 14.42 4.03 0.98
CA CYS A 52 13.34 3.06 1.11
C CYS A 52 12.08 3.74 1.66
N SER A 53 10.92 3.21 1.30
CA SER A 53 9.61 3.69 1.76
C SER A 53 8.68 2.50 1.96
N ILE A 54 7.66 2.67 2.79
CA ILE A 54 6.48 1.80 2.81
C ILE A 54 5.42 2.48 1.93
N THR A 55 4.74 1.70 1.10
CA THR A 55 3.66 2.18 0.19
C THR A 55 2.61 1.08 0.02
N ASP A 56 1.45 1.42 -0.56
CA ASP A 56 0.49 0.40 -0.98
C ASP A 56 1.02 -0.42 -2.18
N ILE A 57 0.54 -1.65 -2.28
CA ILE A 57 1.01 -2.63 -3.27
C ILE A 57 0.69 -2.23 -4.72
N PHE A 58 -0.37 -1.46 -4.96
CA PHE A 58 -0.74 -1.03 -6.30
C PHE A 58 0.23 0.04 -6.81
N SER A 59 0.55 1.02 -5.97
CA SER A 59 1.57 2.04 -6.28
C SER A 59 2.96 1.43 -6.46
N ALA A 60 3.34 0.46 -5.62
CA ALA A 60 4.62 -0.25 -5.76
C ALA A 60 4.70 -1.00 -7.09
N GLN A 61 3.71 -1.85 -7.38
CA GLN A 61 3.70 -2.71 -8.56
C GLN A 61 3.66 -1.92 -9.87
N HIS A 62 3.07 -0.72 -9.86
CA HIS A 62 3.02 0.13 -11.06
C HIS A 62 4.36 0.79 -11.39
N ASN A 63 5.15 1.15 -10.38
CA ASN A 63 6.32 2.02 -10.57
C ASN A 63 7.67 1.32 -10.39
N LEU A 64 7.71 0.22 -9.64
CA LEU A 64 8.92 -0.50 -9.23
C LEU A 64 9.00 -1.88 -9.88
N ALA A 65 10.22 -2.37 -10.09
CA ALA A 65 10.46 -3.74 -10.50
C ALA A 65 10.18 -4.71 -9.32
N PRO A 66 9.70 -5.94 -9.56
CA PRO A 66 9.32 -6.89 -8.51
C PRO A 66 10.37 -7.11 -7.43
N GLU A 67 11.65 -7.18 -7.80
CA GLU A 67 12.80 -7.38 -6.92
C GLU A 67 13.02 -6.23 -5.92
N MET A 68 12.44 -5.05 -6.18
CA MET A 68 12.49 -3.89 -5.29
C MET A 68 11.34 -3.88 -4.27
N ILE A 69 10.37 -4.78 -4.40
CA ILE A 69 9.14 -4.78 -3.62
C ILE A 69 9.21 -5.93 -2.61
N HIS A 70 9.27 -5.59 -1.33
CA HIS A 70 9.39 -6.57 -0.26
C HIS A 70 8.16 -6.49 0.65
N PRO A 71 7.62 -7.65 1.09
CA PRO A 71 6.50 -7.65 2.01
C PRO A 71 6.98 -7.20 3.40
N ILE A 72 6.14 -6.43 4.08
CA ILE A 72 6.38 -6.03 5.47
C ILE A 72 5.81 -7.06 6.44
N THR A 73 6.56 -7.34 7.49
CA THR A 73 6.14 -8.20 8.60
C THR A 73 6.09 -7.35 9.87
N PRO A 74 5.02 -7.46 10.69
CA PRO A 74 3.75 -8.12 10.38
C PRO A 74 3.02 -7.45 9.20
N PRO A 75 2.07 -8.13 8.52
CA PRO A 75 1.30 -7.52 7.43
C PRO A 75 0.56 -6.25 7.88
N MET A 76 0.55 -5.20 7.05
CA MET A 76 -0.18 -3.96 7.30
C MET A 76 -1.33 -3.83 6.30
N ALA A 77 -2.49 -3.38 6.78
CA ALA A 77 -3.66 -3.13 5.97
C ALA A 77 -4.13 -1.69 6.13
N ILE A 78 -4.63 -1.10 5.05
CA ILE A 78 -5.33 0.19 5.04
C ILE A 78 -6.74 -0.05 4.52
N ASN A 79 -7.72 0.65 5.09
CA ASN A 79 -9.10 0.55 4.64
C ASN A 79 -9.31 1.37 3.38
N LEU A 80 -9.80 0.73 2.31
CA LEU A 80 -10.28 1.41 1.13
C LEU A 80 -11.79 1.63 1.28
N CYS A 81 -12.23 2.89 1.24
CA CYS A 81 -13.64 3.24 1.45
C CYS A 81 -14.25 3.83 0.18
N LEU A 82 -15.47 3.39 -0.15
CA LEU A 82 -16.31 4.03 -1.14
C LEU A 82 -17.26 4.99 -0.43
N LEU A 83 -17.15 6.28 -0.74
CA LEU A 83 -17.98 7.31 -0.13
C LEU A 83 -19.24 7.52 -0.98
N ARG A 84 -20.40 7.52 -0.32
CA ARG A 84 -21.67 7.89 -0.93
C ARG A 84 -22.40 8.92 -0.08
N ARG A 85 -23.30 9.65 -0.72
CA ARG A 85 -24.30 10.46 -0.04
C ARG A 85 -25.22 9.56 0.78
N ALA A 86 -25.37 9.86 2.07
CA ALA A 86 -26.21 9.08 2.98
C ALA A 86 -27.71 9.28 2.69
N ASP A 87 -28.07 10.47 2.20
CA ASP A 87 -29.43 10.91 1.89
C ASP A 87 -29.93 10.48 0.51
N VAL A 88 -29.09 9.81 -0.28
CA VAL A 88 -29.43 9.35 -1.63
C VAL A 88 -29.25 7.83 -1.71
N SER A 89 -30.33 7.14 -2.10
CA SER A 89 -30.26 5.72 -2.43
C SER A 89 -29.41 5.50 -3.67
N LEU A 90 -28.56 4.48 -3.64
CA LEU A 90 -27.79 4.06 -4.81
C LEU A 90 -28.75 3.58 -5.91
N SER A 91 -28.58 4.09 -7.13
CA SER A 91 -29.28 3.54 -8.27
C SER A 91 -28.80 2.10 -8.53
N PRO A 92 -29.62 1.24 -9.18
CA PRO A 92 -29.19 -0.11 -9.54
C PRO A 92 -27.90 -0.13 -10.37
N MET A 93 -27.70 0.87 -11.23
CA MET A 93 -26.48 0.99 -12.02
C MET A 93 -25.27 1.36 -11.17
N ALA A 94 -25.43 2.28 -10.21
CA ALA A 94 -24.37 2.65 -9.28
C ALA A 94 -23.98 1.47 -8.37
N GLN A 95 -24.96 0.69 -7.90
CA GLN A 95 -24.68 -0.53 -7.12
C GLN A 95 -23.88 -1.55 -7.94
N LYS A 96 -24.27 -1.81 -9.20
CA LYS A 96 -23.50 -2.69 -10.10
C LYS A 96 -22.06 -2.21 -10.29
N PHE A 97 -21.84 -0.89 -10.36
CA PHE A 97 -20.51 -0.32 -10.46
C PHE A 97 -19.69 -0.52 -9.17
N VAL A 98 -20.31 -0.34 -8.00
CA VAL A 98 -19.69 -0.65 -6.69
C VAL A 98 -19.28 -2.12 -6.61
N ASP A 99 -20.18 -3.03 -6.97
CA ASP A 99 -19.91 -4.47 -6.95
C ASP A 99 -18.75 -4.83 -7.89
N PHE A 100 -18.75 -4.24 -9.09
CA PHE A 100 -17.66 -4.39 -10.07
C PHE A 100 -16.31 -3.91 -9.51
N LEU A 101 -16.26 -2.72 -8.91
CA LEU A 101 -15.03 -2.18 -8.31
C LEU A 101 -14.49 -3.11 -7.22
N CYS A 102 -15.37 -3.56 -6.31
CA CYS A 102 -15.01 -4.48 -5.22
C CYS A 102 -14.45 -5.80 -5.76
N GLN A 103 -15.11 -6.39 -6.75
CA GLN A 103 -14.65 -7.64 -7.38
C GLN A 103 -13.30 -7.44 -8.07
N ARG A 104 -13.14 -6.35 -8.84
CA ARG A 104 -11.91 -6.06 -9.57
C ARG A 104 -10.72 -5.85 -8.64
N LEU A 105 -10.90 -5.08 -7.56
CA LEU A 105 -9.84 -4.81 -6.58
C LEU A 105 -9.40 -6.09 -5.85
N ARG A 106 -10.34 -6.94 -5.44
CA ARG A 106 -10.04 -8.23 -4.81
C ARG A 106 -9.27 -9.15 -5.75
N GLN A 107 -9.70 -9.21 -7.03
CA GLN A 107 -9.01 -10.00 -8.04
C GLN A 107 -7.58 -9.49 -8.28
N GLN A 108 -7.41 -8.18 -8.50
CA GLN A 108 -6.11 -7.57 -8.75
C GLN A 108 -5.16 -7.78 -7.56
N LEU A 109 -5.64 -7.60 -6.33
CA LEU A 109 -4.84 -7.82 -5.13
C LEU A 109 -4.31 -9.26 -5.07
N LYS A 110 -5.15 -10.25 -5.39
CA LYS A 110 -4.76 -11.66 -5.44
C LYS A 110 -3.72 -11.92 -6.53
N GLU A 111 -3.94 -11.40 -7.74
CA GLU A 111 -3.02 -11.55 -8.87
C GLU A 111 -1.65 -10.93 -8.59
N ILE A 112 -1.63 -9.72 -8.02
CA ILE A 112 -0.39 -9.02 -7.67
C ILE A 112 0.37 -9.79 -6.59
N ASN A 113 -0.29 -10.24 -5.53
CA ASN A 113 0.37 -11.02 -4.47
C ASN A 113 0.95 -12.34 -5.00
N LEU A 114 0.21 -13.08 -5.84
CA LEU A 114 0.70 -14.33 -6.43
C LEU A 114 1.92 -14.09 -7.34
N ARG A 115 1.95 -12.95 -8.05
CA ARG A 115 3.06 -12.59 -8.93
C ARG A 115 4.30 -12.16 -8.17
N LEU A 116 4.14 -11.31 -7.15
CA LEU A 116 5.26 -10.77 -6.39
C LEU A 116 5.79 -11.77 -5.37
N TYR A 117 4.92 -12.61 -4.82
CA TYR A 117 5.23 -13.48 -3.68
C TYR A 117 4.67 -14.90 -3.86
N PRO A 118 5.16 -15.66 -4.87
CA PRO A 118 4.62 -16.98 -5.20
C PRO A 118 4.71 -17.98 -4.04
N ASP A 119 5.75 -17.87 -3.21
CA ASP A 119 6.02 -18.78 -2.09
C ASP A 119 5.37 -18.31 -0.76
N HIS A 120 4.90 -17.06 -0.67
CA HIS A 120 4.35 -16.48 0.56
C HIS A 120 2.83 -16.31 0.49
N LYS A 121 2.10 -17.43 0.59
CA LYS A 121 0.63 -17.44 0.73
C LYS A 121 0.11 -16.64 1.94
N LYS A 122 0.95 -16.36 2.95
CA LYS A 122 0.63 -15.58 4.16
C LYS A 122 0.70 -14.06 3.98
N SER A 123 1.17 -13.55 2.83
CA SER A 123 1.15 -12.11 2.52
C SER A 123 -0.25 -11.59 2.19
N ILE A 124 -1.18 -12.52 1.93
CA ILE A 124 -2.59 -12.22 1.73
C ILE A 124 -3.22 -12.21 3.12
N ALA A 125 -3.59 -11.02 3.63
CA ALA A 125 -4.46 -10.95 4.79
C ALA A 125 -5.68 -11.84 4.52
N PRO A 126 -6.07 -12.74 5.45
CA PRO A 126 -7.26 -13.55 5.24
C PRO A 126 -8.42 -12.61 4.92
N LEU A 127 -9.10 -12.89 3.80
CA LEU A 127 -10.28 -12.15 3.39
C LEU A 127 -11.33 -12.31 4.49
N GLY A 128 -11.41 -11.33 5.38
CA GLY A 128 -12.54 -11.14 6.29
C GLY A 128 -13.74 -10.57 5.56
#